data_AF-A0A251WBX6-F1
#
_entry.id   AF-A0A251WBX6-F1
#
_cell.length_a   1.000
_cell.length_b   1.000
_cell.length_c   1.000
_cell.angle_alpha   90.00
_cell.angle_beta   90.00
_cell.angle_gamma   90.00
#
_symmetry.space_group_name_H-M   'P 1'
#
loop_
_entity.id
_entity.type
_entity.pdbx_description
1 polymer ?
#
loop_
_entity_poly.entity_id
_entity_poly.type
_entity_poly.pdbx_seq_one_letter_code
_entity_poly.pdbx_strand_id
1 'polypeptide(L)'
;YFTEALDAARSIQDEYRRASVLSSLAQIDNADFTQLLDAARSIQDEYRRADVLSRLAQIDNADFTQLLEAARSIQDEYWRVDVLSNLAKSVPQDFLPTLYQAIIEISHKPSLAKALSGSLPRLPFASLPHTDWKSYLHLLAHRKRADLLGDLVTLYPAILHLGGEGTMRGIVEEMKRICRQWP
;
A
#
# COMPACT_ATOMS: atom_id res chain seq x y z
N TYR A 1 21.45 18.90 14.16
CA TYR A 1 20.74 17.90 14.97
C TYR A 1 20.23 16.72 14.17
N PHE A 2 19.76 16.87 12.92
CA PHE A 2 19.32 15.71 12.14
C PHE A 2 20.44 14.67 11.98
N THR A 3 21.64 15.09 11.56
CA THR A 3 22.79 14.20 11.39
C THR A 3 23.16 13.49 12.69
N GLU A 4 23.25 14.22 13.81
CA GLU A 4 23.60 13.63 15.11
C GLU A 4 22.53 12.66 15.61
N ALA A 5 21.24 12.98 15.39
CA ALA A 5 20.13 12.09 15.75
C ALA A 5 20.10 10.84 14.85
N LEU A 6 20.44 10.97 13.57
CA LEU A 6 20.56 9.86 12.65
C LEU A 6 21.73 8.93 13.01
N ASP A 7 22.88 9.48 13.37
CA ASP A 7 24.03 8.70 13.81
C ASP A 7 23.75 7.96 15.13
N ALA A 8 23.04 8.62 16.05
CA ALA A 8 22.51 7.97 17.25
C ALA A 8 21.56 6.83 16.87
N ALA A 9 20.63 7.05 15.94
CA ALA A 9 19.69 6.04 15.47
C ALA A 9 20.41 4.82 14.85
N ARG A 10 21.40 5.07 13.97
CA ARG A 10 22.22 4.02 13.33
C ARG A 10 22.98 3.16 14.35
N SER A 11 23.40 3.76 15.45
CA SER A 11 24.14 3.08 16.53
C SER A 11 23.27 2.18 17.41
N ILE A 12 21.93 2.29 17.35
CA ILE A 12 21.01 1.44 18.11
C ILE A 12 21.07 0.00 17.57
N GLN A 13 21.41 -0.94 18.46
CA GLN A 13 21.48 -2.38 18.13
C GLN A 13 20.10 -3.04 18.02
N ASP A 14 19.15 -2.61 18.84
CA ASP A 14 17.77 -3.09 18.79
C ASP A 14 17.07 -2.52 17.55
N GLU A 15 16.81 -3.37 16.56
CA GLU A 15 16.26 -2.93 15.28
C GLU A 15 14.85 -2.35 15.38
N TYR A 16 14.07 -2.78 16.38
CA TYR A 16 12.77 -2.18 16.63
C TYR A 16 12.92 -0.72 17.09
N ARG A 17 13.79 -0.48 18.07
CA ARG A 17 14.08 0.88 18.55
C ARG A 17 14.72 1.73 17.46
N ARG A 18 15.64 1.16 16.68
CA ARG A 18 16.25 1.84 15.53
C ARG A 18 15.20 2.27 14.51
N ALA A 19 14.33 1.35 14.08
CA ALA A 19 13.26 1.64 13.14
C ALA A 19 12.26 2.68 13.69
N SER A 20 11.95 2.61 14.99
CA SER A 20 11.10 3.61 15.64
C SER A 20 11.72 5.00 15.61
N VAL A 21 13.03 5.14 15.88
CA VAL A 21 13.71 6.43 15.82
C VAL A 21 13.80 6.94 14.37
N LEU A 22 14.16 6.09 13.41
CA LEU A 22 14.19 6.46 11.99
C LEU A 22 12.82 6.90 11.47
N SER A 23 11.75 6.22 11.90
CA SER A 23 10.37 6.60 11.58
C SER A 23 9.98 7.96 12.15
N SER A 24 10.42 8.28 13.37
CA SER A 24 10.22 9.60 13.97
C SER A 24 11.04 10.68 13.24
N LEU A 25 12.29 10.37 12.86
CA LEU A 25 13.14 11.29 12.08
C LEU A 25 12.56 11.56 10.69
N ALA A 26 11.86 10.59 10.09
CA ALA A 26 11.15 10.77 8.83
C ALA A 26 9.96 11.74 8.91
N GLN A 27 9.57 12.22 10.09
CA GLN A 27 8.41 13.10 10.29
C GLN A 27 8.81 14.50 10.77
N ILE A 28 10.11 14.80 10.83
CA ILE A 28 10.59 16.15 11.16
C ILE A 28 10.75 16.99 9.88
N ASP A 29 10.70 18.30 10.03
CA ASP A 29 10.93 19.24 8.93
C ASP A 29 12.35 19.08 8.36
N ASN A 30 12.48 19.10 7.03
CA ASN A 30 13.75 19.01 6.31
C ASN A 30 14.55 17.71 6.60
N ALA A 31 13.86 16.60 6.87
CA ALA A 31 14.49 15.29 6.94
C ALA A 31 15.23 14.95 5.63
N ASP A 32 16.47 14.45 5.73
CA ASP A 32 17.21 13.99 4.56
C ASP A 32 16.73 12.59 4.17
N PHE A 33 15.91 12.54 3.12
CA PHE A 33 15.35 11.31 2.57
C PHE A 33 16.45 10.29 2.23
N THR A 34 17.53 10.70 1.57
CA THR A 34 18.59 9.80 1.11
C THR A 34 19.27 9.13 2.29
N GLN A 35 19.64 9.91 3.30
CA GLN A 35 20.32 9.36 4.48
C GLN A 35 19.40 8.44 5.31
N LEU A 36 18.11 8.75 5.40
CA LEU A 36 17.12 7.90 6.05
C LEU A 36 16.86 6.61 5.27
N LEU A 37 16.82 6.68 3.93
CA LEU A 37 16.64 5.51 3.09
C LEU A 37 17.81 4.54 3.23
N ASP A 38 19.04 5.05 3.25
CA ASP A 38 20.23 4.23 3.49
C ASP A 38 20.20 3.58 4.87
N ALA A 39 19.78 4.32 5.90
CA ALA A 39 19.60 3.76 7.23
C ALA A 39 18.49 2.69 7.26
N ALA A 40 17.38 2.90 6.56
CA ALA A 40 16.30 1.93 6.43
C ALA A 40 16.77 0.64 5.74
N ARG A 41 17.53 0.76 4.64
CA ARG A 41 18.12 -0.37 3.89
C ARG A 41 19.06 -1.22 4.76
N SER A 42 19.70 -0.62 5.76
CA SER A 42 20.61 -1.32 6.68
C SER A 42 19.91 -2.20 7.73
N ILE A 43 18.59 -2.01 7.94
CA ILE A 43 17.79 -2.84 8.84
C ILE A 43 17.64 -4.25 8.24
N GLN A 44 17.94 -5.27 9.04
CA GLN A 44 17.86 -6.68 8.65
C GLN A 44 16.46 -7.25 8.83
N ASP A 45 15.76 -6.90 9.90
CA ASP A 45 14.36 -7.25 10.10
C ASP A 45 13.49 -6.56 9.04
N GLU A 46 12.94 -7.35 8.13
CA GLU A 46 12.19 -6.85 6.99
C GLU A 46 10.87 -6.17 7.37
N TYR A 47 10.25 -6.57 8.47
CA TYR A 47 9.07 -5.89 9.00
C TYR A 47 9.44 -4.47 9.45
N ARG A 48 10.53 -4.35 10.21
CA ARG A 48 11.04 -3.05 10.67
C ARG A 48 11.48 -2.18 9.50
N ARG A 49 12.15 -2.76 8.50
CA ARG A 49 12.51 -2.06 7.27
C ARG A 49 11.28 -1.56 6.52
N ALA A 50 10.25 -2.40 6.35
CA ALA A 50 9.01 -2.04 5.68
C ALA A 50 8.26 -0.90 6.38
N ASP A 51 8.24 -0.90 7.72
CA ASP A 51 7.64 0.18 8.51
C ASP A 51 8.34 1.53 8.24
N VAL A 52 9.68 1.55 8.29
CA VAL A 52 10.45 2.77 7.99
C VAL A 52 10.22 3.23 6.55
N LEU A 53 10.30 2.34 5.56
CA LEU A 53 10.05 2.69 4.15
C LEU A 53 8.66 3.28 3.93
N SER A 54 7.64 2.77 4.63
CA SER A 54 6.28 3.31 4.58
C SER A 54 6.18 4.73 5.16
N ARG A 55 7.01 5.07 6.14
CA ARG A 55 7.11 6.43 6.70
C ARG A 55 7.87 7.38 5.78
N LEU A 56 8.92 6.91 5.13
CA LEU A 56 9.68 7.72 4.17
C LEU A 56 8.82 8.17 2.98
N ALA A 57 7.80 7.39 2.62
CA ALA A 57 6.83 7.75 1.58
C ALA A 57 5.98 9.00 1.90
N GLN A 58 5.96 9.44 3.16
CA GLN A 58 5.24 10.64 3.60
C GLN A 58 6.12 11.89 3.65
N ILE A 59 7.41 11.77 3.32
CA ILE A 59 8.32 12.93 3.28
C ILE A 59 8.03 13.71 1.98
N ASP A 60 7.94 15.04 2.07
CA ASP A 60 7.61 15.92 0.93
C ASP A 60 8.54 15.76 -0.28
N ASN A 61 9.82 15.46 -0.05
CA ASN A 61 10.83 15.26 -1.10
C ASN A 61 11.20 13.78 -1.32
N ALA A 62 10.29 12.85 -1.00
CA ALA A 62 10.53 11.43 -1.18
C ALA A 62 10.80 11.06 -2.66
N ASP A 63 11.87 10.30 -2.90
CA ASP A 63 12.12 9.69 -4.20
C ASP A 63 11.40 8.33 -4.28
N PHE A 64 10.23 8.34 -4.95
CA PHE A 64 9.41 7.15 -5.10
C PHE A 64 10.05 6.06 -5.97
N THR A 65 11.01 6.40 -6.83
CA THR A 65 11.78 5.41 -7.60
C THR A 65 12.65 4.60 -6.64
N GLN A 66 13.41 5.30 -5.78
CA GLN A 66 14.28 4.63 -4.81
C GLN A 66 13.49 3.88 -3.71
N LEU A 67 12.32 4.39 -3.30
CA LEU A 67 11.42 3.67 -2.41
C LEU A 67 10.88 2.39 -3.04
N LEU A 68 10.53 2.42 -4.32
CA LEU A 68 10.05 1.25 -5.03
C LEU A 68 11.15 0.18 -5.16
N GLU A 69 12.38 0.59 -5.46
CA GLU A 69 13.55 -0.31 -5.48
C GLU A 69 13.81 -0.93 -4.11
N ALA A 70 13.73 -0.12 -3.03
CA ALA A 70 13.89 -0.61 -1.67
C ALA A 70 12.75 -1.55 -1.25
N ALA A 71 11.52 -1.30 -1.69
CA ALA A 71 10.40 -2.22 -1.49
C ALA A 71 10.64 -3.55 -2.21
N ARG A 72 11.14 -3.50 -3.45
CA ARG A 72 11.46 -4.70 -4.26
C ARG A 72 12.57 -5.56 -3.65
N SER A 73 13.50 -4.99 -2.89
CA SER A 73 14.57 -5.75 -2.23
C SER A 73 14.12 -6.51 -0.99
N ILE A 74 12.92 -6.25 -0.48
CA ILE A 74 12.28 -7.05 0.57
C ILE A 74 11.93 -8.43 0.02
N GLN A 75 12.42 -9.47 0.69
CA GLN A 75 12.27 -10.87 0.30
C GLN A 75 10.91 -11.43 0.72
N ASP A 76 10.46 -11.12 1.93
CA ASP A 76 9.13 -11.47 2.40
C ASP A 76 8.08 -10.68 1.63
N GLU A 77 7.31 -11.39 0.81
CA GLU A 77 6.29 -10.80 -0.03
C GLU A 77 5.22 -10.05 0.78
N TYR A 78 4.89 -10.50 2.01
CA TYR A 78 3.91 -9.84 2.86
C TYR A 78 4.38 -8.43 3.23
N TRP A 79 5.64 -8.29 3.64
CA TRP A 79 6.23 -6.99 3.97
C TRP A 79 6.42 -6.10 2.74
N ARG A 80 6.83 -6.68 1.61
CA ARG A 80 6.90 -5.97 0.33
C ARG A 80 5.55 -5.39 -0.07
N VAL A 81 4.49 -6.19 -0.01
CA VAL A 81 3.11 -5.75 -0.31
C VAL A 81 2.65 -4.64 0.62
N ASP A 82 3.03 -4.70 1.90
CA ASP A 82 2.67 -3.65 2.85
C ASP A 82 3.27 -2.29 2.45
N VAL A 83 4.56 -2.28 2.08
CA VAL A 83 5.22 -1.07 1.55
C VAL A 83 4.54 -0.59 0.28
N LEU A 84 4.34 -1.46 -0.72
CA LEU A 84 3.69 -1.08 -1.99
C LEU A 84 2.29 -0.50 -1.79
N SER A 85 1.52 -1.07 -0.85
CA SER A 85 0.19 -0.57 -0.48
C SER A 85 0.24 0.84 0.14
N ASN A 86 1.28 1.15 0.92
CA ASN A 86 1.46 2.46 1.52
C ASN A 86 2.03 3.48 0.52
N LEU A 87 2.91 3.05 -0.39
CA LEU A 87 3.36 3.89 -1.51
C LEU A 87 2.16 4.33 -2.36
N ALA A 88 1.22 3.44 -2.66
CA ALA A 88 0.04 3.76 -3.47
C ALA A 88 -0.78 4.94 -2.92
N LYS A 89 -0.81 5.11 -1.60
CA LYS A 89 -1.52 6.22 -0.94
C LYS A 89 -0.85 7.57 -1.14
N SER A 90 0.45 7.60 -1.45
CA SER A 90 1.30 8.79 -1.30
C SER A 90 2.02 9.20 -2.58
N VAL A 91 2.21 8.27 -3.53
CA VAL A 91 2.93 8.53 -4.80
C VAL A 91 2.29 9.65 -5.63
N PRO A 92 3.03 10.42 -6.43
CA PRO A 92 2.46 11.28 -7.45
C PRO A 92 1.59 10.52 -8.47
N GLN A 93 0.61 11.19 -9.08
CA GLN A 93 -0.34 10.57 -10.04
C GLN A 93 0.38 9.99 -11.26
N ASP A 94 1.42 10.66 -11.75
CA ASP A 94 2.29 10.25 -12.85
C ASP A 94 3.18 9.04 -12.51
N PHE A 95 3.39 8.74 -11.22
CA PHE A 95 4.13 7.56 -10.78
C PHE A 95 3.24 6.32 -10.57
N LEU A 96 1.90 6.48 -10.52
CA LEU A 96 0.97 5.35 -10.33
C LEU A 96 1.14 4.22 -11.36
N PRO A 97 1.35 4.48 -12.67
CA PRO A 97 1.58 3.40 -13.64
C PRO A 97 2.80 2.53 -13.30
N THR A 98 3.90 3.14 -12.88
CA THR A 98 5.13 2.43 -12.48
C THR A 98 4.89 1.59 -11.23
N LEU A 99 4.21 2.14 -10.22
CA LEU A 99 3.84 1.39 -9.04
C LEU A 99 2.89 0.22 -9.38
N TYR A 100 1.93 0.45 -10.27
CA TYR A 100 0.98 -0.58 -10.70
C TYR A 100 1.69 -1.75 -11.38
N GLN A 101 2.69 -1.49 -12.23
CA GLN A 101 3.52 -2.56 -12.81
C GLN A 101 4.20 -3.42 -11.73
N ALA A 102 4.77 -2.79 -10.70
CA ALA A 102 5.36 -3.53 -9.59
C ALA A 102 4.33 -4.32 -8.76
N ILE A 103 3.09 -3.82 -8.64
CA ILE A 103 2.02 -4.54 -7.96
C ILE A 103 1.59 -5.78 -8.73
N ILE A 104 1.41 -5.70 -10.06
CA ILE A 104 0.99 -6.85 -10.87
C ILE A 104 2.06 -7.95 -11.00
N GLU A 105 3.32 -7.64 -10.68
CA GLU A 105 4.41 -8.63 -10.55
C GLU A 105 4.25 -9.54 -9.31
N ILE A 106 3.33 -9.24 -8.38
CA ILE A 106 3.07 -10.05 -7.19
C ILE A 106 2.38 -11.36 -7.59
N SER A 107 3.03 -12.49 -7.30
CA SER A 107 2.56 -13.82 -7.68
C SER A 107 1.39 -14.32 -6.82
N HIS A 108 1.41 -14.06 -5.51
CA HIS A 108 0.36 -14.57 -4.61
C HIS A 108 -0.90 -13.71 -4.68
N LYS A 109 -2.03 -14.31 -5.09
CA LYS A 109 -3.28 -13.58 -5.35
C LYS A 109 -3.82 -12.78 -4.14
N PRO A 110 -3.85 -13.31 -2.90
CA PRO A 110 -4.24 -12.51 -1.74
C PRO A 110 -3.33 -11.31 -1.48
N SER A 111 -2.02 -11.46 -1.69
CA SER A 111 -1.04 -10.39 -1.55
C SER A 111 -1.24 -9.32 -2.63
N LEU A 112 -1.40 -9.75 -3.88
CA LEU A 112 -1.74 -8.89 -5.02
C LEU A 112 -3.03 -8.11 -4.74
N ALA A 113 -4.09 -8.78 -4.25
CA ALA A 113 -5.35 -8.15 -3.91
C ALA A 113 -5.20 -7.10 -2.79
N LYS A 114 -4.38 -7.36 -1.77
CA LYS A 114 -4.06 -6.38 -0.71
C LYS A 114 -3.33 -5.16 -1.30
N ALA A 115 -2.32 -5.37 -2.13
CA ALA A 115 -1.56 -4.29 -2.78
C ALA A 115 -2.46 -3.42 -3.68
N LEU A 116 -3.29 -4.07 -4.50
CA LEU A 116 -4.27 -3.42 -5.36
C LEU A 116 -5.27 -2.58 -4.55
N SER A 117 -5.79 -3.11 -3.44
CA SER A 117 -6.66 -2.34 -2.54
C SER A 117 -6.03 -1.03 -2.06
N GLY A 118 -4.74 -1.01 -1.74
CA GLY A 118 -4.03 0.20 -1.34
C GLY A 118 -4.08 1.33 -2.37
N SER A 119 -4.23 1.00 -3.65
CA SER A 119 -4.34 1.95 -4.76
C SER A 119 -5.77 2.38 -5.08
N LEU A 120 -6.79 1.68 -4.56
CA LEU A 120 -8.21 1.94 -4.86
C LEU A 120 -8.60 3.41 -4.75
N PRO A 121 -8.28 4.17 -3.67
CA PRO A 121 -8.76 5.55 -3.55
C PRO A 121 -8.28 6.50 -4.65
N ARG A 122 -7.29 6.08 -5.44
CA ARG A 122 -6.59 6.92 -6.42
C ARG A 122 -6.67 6.37 -7.83
N LEU A 123 -7.29 5.21 -8.02
CA LEU A 123 -7.52 4.68 -9.34
C LEU A 123 -8.60 5.51 -10.05
N PRO A 124 -8.35 5.91 -11.31
CA PRO A 124 -9.37 6.56 -12.12
C PRO A 124 -10.37 5.49 -12.58
N PHE A 125 -11.29 5.11 -11.69
CA PHE A 125 -12.22 4.00 -11.95
C PHE A 125 -13.11 4.23 -13.19
N ALA A 126 -13.36 5.48 -13.56
CA ALA A 126 -14.09 5.85 -14.77
C ALA A 126 -13.31 5.56 -16.07
N SER A 127 -12.00 5.35 -15.99
CA SER A 127 -11.13 5.06 -17.14
C SER A 127 -10.57 3.64 -17.15
N LEU A 128 -10.97 2.77 -16.21
CA LEU A 128 -10.56 1.36 -16.24
C LEU A 128 -11.41 0.59 -17.27
N PRO A 129 -10.80 -0.16 -18.20
CA PRO A 129 -11.52 -1.05 -19.11
C PRO A 129 -12.40 -2.06 -18.35
N HIS A 130 -13.57 -2.41 -18.90
CA HIS A 130 -14.47 -3.40 -18.29
C HIS A 130 -13.81 -4.77 -18.05
N THR A 131 -12.85 -5.17 -18.90
CA THR A 131 -12.05 -6.40 -18.75
C THR A 131 -11.20 -6.37 -17.50
N ASP A 132 -10.71 -5.19 -17.13
CA ASP A 132 -9.90 -5.00 -15.94
C ASP A 132 -10.80 -5.01 -14.71
N TRP A 133 -12.01 -4.43 -14.77
CA TRP A 133 -12.94 -4.41 -13.63
C TRP A 133 -13.32 -5.80 -13.11
N LYS A 134 -13.69 -6.72 -14.01
CA LYS A 134 -14.06 -8.09 -13.63
C LYS A 134 -12.88 -8.81 -12.99
N SER A 135 -11.72 -8.71 -13.60
CA SER A 135 -10.48 -9.33 -13.10
C SER A 135 -10.10 -8.75 -11.73
N TYR A 136 -10.23 -7.45 -11.56
CA TYR A 136 -9.97 -6.74 -10.31
C TYR A 136 -10.90 -7.18 -9.18
N LEU A 137 -12.21 -7.24 -9.44
CA LEU A 137 -13.18 -7.73 -8.45
C LEU A 137 -12.93 -9.19 -8.06
N HIS A 138 -12.57 -10.04 -9.03
CA HIS A 138 -12.19 -11.43 -8.73
C HIS A 138 -10.90 -11.52 -7.90
N LEU A 139 -9.94 -10.63 -8.10
CA LEU A 139 -8.75 -10.54 -7.26
C LEU A 139 -9.11 -10.10 -5.84
N LEU A 140 -9.88 -9.03 -5.68
CA LEU A 140 -10.34 -8.54 -4.38
C LEU A 140 -11.15 -9.60 -3.61
N ALA A 141 -11.87 -10.49 -4.31
CA ALA A 141 -12.59 -11.60 -3.69
C ALA A 141 -11.68 -12.61 -2.94
N HIS A 142 -10.36 -12.59 -3.15
CA HIS A 142 -9.40 -13.39 -2.39
C HIS A 142 -9.08 -12.80 -1.00
N ARG A 143 -9.58 -11.61 -0.69
CA ARG A 143 -9.39 -10.97 0.62
C ARG A 143 -10.35 -11.53 1.66
N LYS A 144 -10.01 -11.31 2.92
CA LYS A 144 -10.93 -11.57 4.04
C LYS A 144 -12.21 -10.78 3.84
N ARG A 145 -13.34 -11.33 4.27
CA ARG A 145 -14.66 -10.70 4.13
C ARG A 145 -14.68 -9.25 4.63
N ALA A 146 -14.13 -8.99 5.81
CA ALA A 146 -14.10 -7.64 6.37
C ALA A 146 -13.36 -6.64 5.46
N ASP A 147 -12.22 -7.06 4.89
CA ASP A 147 -11.44 -6.23 3.98
C ASP A 147 -12.15 -6.00 2.65
N LEU A 148 -12.73 -7.06 2.06
CA LEU A 148 -13.50 -6.95 0.82
C LEU A 148 -14.68 -6.00 0.97
N LEU A 149 -15.35 -5.99 2.13
CA LEU A 149 -16.42 -5.04 2.42
C LEU A 149 -15.90 -3.59 2.40
N GLY A 150 -14.72 -3.34 2.99
CA GLY A 150 -14.07 -2.04 2.93
C GLY A 150 -13.70 -1.62 1.50
N ASP A 151 -13.21 -2.58 0.70
CA ASP A 151 -12.89 -2.34 -0.71
C ASP A 151 -14.14 -1.98 -1.52
N LEU A 152 -15.26 -2.70 -1.33
CA LEU A 152 -16.54 -2.42 -1.98
C LEU A 152 -17.10 -1.04 -1.62
N VAL A 153 -16.92 -0.60 -0.37
CA VAL A 153 -17.30 0.76 0.05
C VAL A 153 -16.46 1.81 -0.69
N THR A 154 -15.15 1.58 -0.82
CA THR A 154 -14.25 2.47 -1.58
C THR A 154 -14.64 2.52 -3.06
N LEU A 155 -15.10 1.40 -3.61
CA LEU A 155 -15.57 1.26 -4.99
C LEU A 155 -16.98 1.83 -5.22
N TYR A 156 -17.71 2.26 -4.19
CA TYR A 156 -19.09 2.72 -4.28
C TYR A 156 -19.33 3.73 -5.44
N PRO A 157 -18.53 4.82 -5.57
CA PRO A 157 -18.79 5.82 -6.62
C PRO A 157 -18.64 5.23 -8.03
N ALA A 158 -17.68 4.31 -8.21
CA ALA A 158 -17.42 3.67 -9.48
C ALA A 158 -18.52 2.67 -9.85
N ILE A 159 -18.96 1.84 -8.90
CA ILE A 159 -20.02 0.86 -9.15
C ILE A 159 -21.34 1.59 -9.45
N LEU A 160 -21.62 2.68 -8.73
CA LEU A 160 -22.78 3.54 -9.01
C LEU A 160 -22.70 4.17 -10.41
N HIS A 161 -21.53 4.66 -10.81
CA HIS A 161 -21.33 5.26 -12.13
C HIS A 161 -21.51 4.23 -13.27
N LEU A 162 -20.97 3.03 -13.12
CA LEU A 162 -20.99 1.99 -14.16
C LEU A 162 -22.34 1.25 -14.25
N GLY A 163 -22.98 0.98 -13.11
CA GLY A 163 -24.16 0.11 -13.03
C GLY A 163 -25.45 0.78 -12.59
N GLY A 164 -25.40 2.04 -12.16
CA GLY A 164 -26.55 2.76 -11.61
C GLY A 164 -27.05 2.23 -10.25
N GLU A 165 -28.08 2.88 -9.71
CA GLU A 165 -28.62 2.56 -8.36
C GLU A 165 -29.20 1.14 -8.26
N GLY A 166 -29.76 0.61 -9.36
CA GLY A 166 -30.34 -0.73 -9.40
C GLY A 166 -29.29 -1.83 -9.19
N THR A 167 -28.14 -1.72 -9.85
CA THR A 167 -27.01 -2.65 -9.66
C THR A 167 -26.49 -2.62 -8.23
N MET A 168 -26.38 -1.42 -7.64
CA MET A 168 -25.96 -1.27 -6.24
C MET A 168 -26.92 -1.91 -5.26
N ARG A 169 -28.24 -1.72 -5.47
CA ARG A 169 -29.27 -2.36 -4.64
C ARG A 169 -29.17 -3.88 -4.73
N GLY A 170 -29.00 -4.43 -5.93
CA GLY A 170 -28.81 -5.86 -6.14
C GLY A 170 -27.59 -6.42 -5.41
N ILE A 171 -26.45 -5.73 -5.49
CA ILE A 171 -25.22 -6.12 -4.76
C ILE A 171 -25.48 -6.15 -3.24
N VAL A 172 -26.09 -5.10 -2.68
CA VAL A 172 -26.38 -5.03 -1.25
C VAL A 172 -27.36 -6.12 -0.81
N GLU A 173 -28.38 -6.42 -1.60
CA GLU A 173 -29.31 -7.51 -1.31
C GLU A 173 -28.65 -8.89 -1.36
N GLU A 174 -27.81 -9.14 -2.36
CA GLU A 174 -27.03 -10.38 -2.45
C GLU A 174 -26.07 -10.53 -1.27
N MET A 175 -25.40 -9.44 -0.87
CA MET A 175 -24.56 -9.44 0.32
C MET A 175 -25.38 -9.78 1.56
N LYS A 176 -26.54 -9.15 1.78
CA LYS A 176 -27.44 -9.47 2.90
C LYS A 176 -27.90 -10.93 2.85
N ARG A 177 -28.22 -11.46 1.67
CA ARG A 177 -28.62 -12.86 1.48
C ARG A 177 -27.50 -13.82 1.90
N ILE A 178 -26.28 -13.58 1.41
CA ILE A 178 -25.09 -14.39 1.77
C ILE A 178 -24.79 -14.27 3.29
N CYS A 179 -24.91 -13.07 3.86
CA CYS A 179 -24.73 -12.86 5.30
C CYS A 179 -25.70 -13.70 6.13
N ARG A 180 -26.97 -13.82 5.70
CA ARG A 180 -28.01 -14.60 6.39
C ARG A 180 -27.83 -16.12 6.25
N GLN A 181 -27.05 -16.57 5.28
CA GLN A 181 -26.80 -18.00 5.02
C GLN A 181 -25.64 -18.57 5.84
N TRP A 182 -24.92 -17.73 6.59
CA TRP A 182 -23.90 -18.17 7.54
C TRP A 182 -24.38 -17.95 8.98
N PRO A 183 -24.46 -19.01 9.82
CA PRO A 183 -24.75 -18.90 11.26
C PRO A 183 -23.69 -18.11 12.02
#